data_AF-A0A7Y1XED2-F1
#
_entry.id   AF-A0A7Y1XED2-F1
#
_cell.length_a   1.000
_cell.length_b   1.000
_cell.length_c   1.000
_cell.angle_alpha   90.00
_cell.angle_beta   90.00
_cell.angle_gamma   90.00
#
_symmetry.space_group_name_H-M   'P 1'
#
loop_
_entity.id
_entity.type
_entity.pdbx_description
1 polymer ?
#
loop_
_entity_poly.entity_id
_entity_poly.type
_entity_poly.pdbx_seq_one_letter_code
_entity_poly.pdbx_strand_id
1 'polypeptide(L)'
;LGKDAKYGAIAYFITIAALIILYYTGTTEKVFLIKSGHLRSAYGLYIGSLFSGVIGTGFYPILGNRVWCRFGCPMAAILGFQQRMFSKFRITTNGGQCISCGNCSTYCEMGIDVRAYAQKGENIVRSSCVGCGICAAVCPRGVLKLENGSMEGRINSNEILLGNDVDLMELVNKR
;
A
#
# COMPACT_ATOMS: atom_id res chain seq x y z
N LEU A 1 35.56 0.80 -26.00
CA LEU A 1 34.38 -0.02 -25.61
C LEU A 1 34.70 -1.50 -25.44
N GLY A 2 35.20 -2.22 -26.46
CA GLY A 2 35.42 -3.67 -26.33
C GLY A 2 36.57 -4.09 -25.40
N LYS A 3 37.63 -3.28 -25.25
CA LYS A 3 38.77 -3.59 -24.36
C LYS A 3 38.42 -3.37 -22.89
N ASP A 4 37.73 -2.29 -22.57
CA ASP A 4 37.35 -1.91 -21.20
C ASP A 4 36.34 -2.90 -20.60
N ALA A 5 35.40 -3.39 -21.43
CA ALA A 5 34.47 -4.45 -21.05
C ALA A 5 35.18 -5.80 -20.77
N LYS A 6 36.24 -6.12 -21.51
CA LYS A 6 37.03 -7.34 -21.27
C LYS A 6 37.82 -7.25 -19.97
N TYR A 7 38.47 -6.12 -19.69
CA TYR A 7 39.18 -5.94 -18.42
C TYR A 7 38.23 -5.92 -17.21
N GLY A 8 37.05 -5.29 -17.35
CA GLY A 8 36.01 -5.32 -16.32
C GLY A 8 35.51 -6.74 -16.04
N ALA A 9 35.25 -7.53 -17.08
CA ALA A 9 34.84 -8.92 -16.93
C ALA A 9 35.93 -9.77 -16.25
N ILE A 10 37.20 -9.61 -16.64
CA ILE A 10 38.33 -10.35 -16.04
C ILE A 10 38.48 -9.99 -14.56
N ALA A 11 38.44 -8.71 -14.20
CA ALA A 11 38.50 -8.27 -12.81
C ALA A 11 37.33 -8.86 -11.98
N TYR A 12 36.12 -8.85 -12.53
CA TYR A 12 34.95 -9.44 -11.89
C TYR A 12 35.12 -10.95 -11.65
N PHE A 13 35.54 -11.70 -12.66
CA PHE A 13 35.79 -13.15 -12.52
C PHE A 13 36.90 -13.46 -11.52
N ILE A 14 37.98 -12.66 -11.49
CA ILE A 14 39.05 -12.81 -10.49
C ILE A 14 38.53 -12.56 -9.08
N THR A 15 37.72 -11.53 -8.87
CA THR A 15 37.14 -11.25 -7.55
C THR A 15 36.20 -12.37 -7.07
N ILE A 16 35.37 -12.91 -7.96
CA ILE A 16 34.49 -14.04 -7.62
C ILE A 16 35.30 -15.31 -7.33
N ALA A 17 36.29 -15.63 -8.16
CA ALA A 17 37.16 -16.78 -7.95
C ALA A 17 37.90 -16.67 -6.61
N ALA A 18 38.40 -15.48 -6.26
CA ALA A 18 39.03 -15.22 -4.97
C ALA A 18 38.06 -15.43 -3.79
N LEU A 19 36.82 -14.95 -3.89
CA LEU A 19 35.80 -15.15 -2.85
C LEU A 19 35.41 -16.64 -2.69
N ILE A 20 35.35 -17.40 -3.79
CA ILE A 20 35.08 -18.85 -3.77
C ILE A 20 36.24 -19.61 -3.15
N ILE A 21 37.49 -19.27 -3.49
CA ILE A 21 38.68 -19.90 -2.91
C ILE A 21 38.74 -19.60 -1.41
N LEU A 22 38.43 -18.38 -0.97
CA LEU A 22 38.34 -18.02 0.45
C LEU A 22 37.22 -18.79 1.17
N TYR A 23 36.08 -19.02 0.51
CA TYR A 23 35.00 -19.85 1.04
C TYR A 23 35.42 -21.31 1.25
N TYR A 24 36.07 -21.92 0.25
CA TYR A 24 36.51 -23.32 0.32
C TYR A 24 37.72 -23.55 1.23
N THR A 25 38.60 -22.57 1.38
CA THR A 25 39.80 -22.67 2.24
C THR A 25 39.50 -22.49 3.73
N GLY A 26 38.22 -22.39 4.14
CA GLY A 26 37.82 -22.37 5.56
C GLY A 26 38.30 -21.15 6.35
N THR A 27 38.92 -20.17 5.70
CA THR A 27 39.31 -18.88 6.30
C THR A 27 38.10 -18.02 6.67
N THR A 28 36.91 -18.47 6.33
CA THR A 28 35.62 -17.91 6.75
C THR A 28 35.30 -18.13 8.23
N GLU A 29 36.00 -19.01 8.96
CA GLU A 29 35.82 -19.15 10.42
C GLU A 29 36.41 -17.94 11.19
N LYS A 30 37.51 -17.37 10.70
CA LYS A 30 38.22 -16.24 11.34
C LYS A 30 38.70 -15.24 10.30
N VAL A 31 37.92 -14.18 10.11
CA VAL A 31 38.37 -13.00 9.37
C VAL A 31 39.15 -12.11 10.35
N PHE A 32 40.45 -11.94 10.13
CA PHE A 32 41.31 -10.99 10.86
C PHE A 32 41.38 -11.08 12.40
N LEU A 33 41.02 -12.22 13.02
CA LEU A 33 40.98 -12.55 14.48
C LEU A 33 39.57 -12.64 15.10
N ILE A 34 38.50 -12.36 14.37
CA ILE A 34 37.12 -12.38 14.90
C ILE A 34 36.29 -13.48 14.22
N LYS A 35 35.53 -14.24 15.01
CA LYS A 35 34.56 -15.25 14.52
C LYS A 35 33.56 -14.59 13.57
N SER A 36 33.51 -15.05 12.32
CA SER A 36 32.65 -14.48 11.26
C SER A 36 31.16 -14.43 11.59
N GLY A 37 30.67 -15.36 12.43
CA GLY A 37 29.28 -15.39 12.88
C GLY A 37 28.87 -14.13 13.66
N HIS A 38 29.73 -13.62 14.54
CA HIS A 38 29.43 -12.42 15.31
C HIS A 38 29.51 -11.15 14.45
N LEU A 39 30.47 -11.09 13.51
CA LEU A 39 30.58 -9.97 12.59
C LEU A 39 29.36 -9.87 11.67
N ARG A 40 28.89 -11.01 11.12
CA ARG A 40 27.69 -11.06 10.28
C ARG A 40 26.43 -10.69 11.05
N SER A 41 26.28 -11.16 12.29
CA SER A 41 25.13 -10.81 13.14
C SER A 41 25.12 -9.34 13.52
N ALA A 42 26.25 -8.80 13.98
CA ALA A 42 26.39 -7.39 14.33
C ALA A 42 26.16 -6.47 13.12
N TYR A 43 26.72 -6.82 11.95
CA TYR A 43 26.47 -6.10 10.71
C TYR A 43 25.00 -6.16 10.28
N GLY A 44 24.35 -7.33 10.39
CA GLY A 44 22.92 -7.49 10.10
C GLY A 44 22.02 -6.68 11.04
N LEU A 45 22.32 -6.64 12.33
CA LEU A 45 21.62 -5.80 13.32
C LEU A 45 21.86 -4.31 13.07
N TYR A 46 23.09 -3.92 12.78
CA TYR A 46 23.45 -2.54 12.48
C TYR A 46 22.74 -2.04 11.23
N ILE A 47 22.84 -2.78 10.12
CA ILE A 47 22.15 -2.43 8.87
C ILE A 47 20.63 -2.51 9.05
N GLY A 48 20.11 -3.56 9.67
CA GLY A 48 18.67 -3.71 9.91
C GLY A 48 18.08 -2.57 10.74
N SER A 49 18.78 -2.13 11.80
CA SER A 49 18.36 -1.00 12.63
C SER A 49 18.49 0.34 11.90
N LEU A 50 19.52 0.52 11.07
CA LEU A 50 19.67 1.72 10.22
C LEU A 50 18.58 1.81 9.16
N PHE A 51 18.29 0.72 8.44
CA PHE A 51 17.22 0.71 7.44
C PHE A 51 15.85 0.82 8.10
N SER A 52 15.61 0.15 9.23
CA SER A 52 14.36 0.30 9.96
C SER A 52 14.19 1.69 10.56
N GLY A 53 15.27 2.35 10.97
CA GLY A 53 15.25 3.73 11.44
C GLY A 53 15.06 4.72 10.29
N VAL A 54 15.92 4.69 9.28
CA VAL A 54 15.88 5.67 8.18
C VAL A 54 14.63 5.51 7.31
N ILE A 55 14.23 4.27 6.96
CA ILE A 55 12.99 4.05 6.20
C ILE A 55 11.76 4.20 7.11
N GLY A 56 11.86 3.72 8.36
CA GLY A 56 10.75 3.75 9.29
C GLY A 56 10.45 5.15 9.81
N THR A 57 11.40 5.82 10.48
CA THR A 57 11.18 7.15 11.08
C THR A 57 11.54 8.31 10.16
N GLY A 58 12.45 8.13 9.20
CA GLY A 58 12.86 9.20 8.27
C GLY A 58 11.77 9.64 7.29
N PHE A 59 10.82 8.76 6.94
CA PHE A 59 9.70 9.10 6.05
C PHE A 59 8.48 9.70 6.76
N TYR A 60 8.39 9.63 8.10
CA TYR A 60 7.24 10.18 8.85
C TYR A 60 7.05 11.70 8.70
N PRO A 61 8.10 12.53 8.72
CA PRO A 61 7.95 13.98 8.60
C PRO A 61 7.43 14.43 7.22
N ILE A 62 7.69 13.64 6.18
CA ILE A 62 7.40 14.02 4.79
C ILE A 62 6.07 13.41 4.32
N LEU A 63 5.80 12.16 4.67
CA LEU A 63 4.64 11.42 4.16
C LEU A 63 3.53 11.23 5.23
N GLY A 64 3.72 11.74 6.44
CA GLY A 64 2.72 11.81 7.52
C GLY A 64 2.78 10.67 8.55
N ASN A 65 1.82 10.66 9.47
CA ASN A 65 1.85 9.79 10.66
C ASN A 65 1.50 8.31 10.41
N ARG A 66 1.10 7.92 9.18
CA ARG A 66 0.64 6.54 8.85
C ARG A 66 1.31 5.92 7.63
N VAL A 67 2.52 6.35 7.30
CA VAL A 67 3.26 5.94 6.09
C VAL A 67 3.57 4.45 6.12
N TRP A 68 4.05 3.96 7.26
CA TRP A 68 4.31 2.54 7.45
C TRP A 68 3.04 1.71 7.28
N CYS A 69 1.92 2.15 7.88
CA CYS A 69 0.63 1.47 7.73
C CYS A 69 0.12 1.47 6.28
N ARG A 70 0.43 2.51 5.49
CA ARG A 70 -0.01 2.64 4.10
C ARG A 70 0.82 1.82 3.11
N PHE A 71 2.13 1.73 3.31
CA PHE A 71 3.04 1.18 2.30
C PHE A 71 3.89 -0.01 2.78
N GLY A 72 4.22 -0.10 4.07
CA GLY A 72 5.21 -1.05 4.58
C GLY A 72 4.64 -2.17 5.46
N CYS A 73 3.46 -1.98 6.06
CA CYS A 73 2.90 -2.91 7.02
C CYS A 73 2.24 -4.11 6.31
N PRO A 74 2.84 -5.32 6.36
CA PRO A 74 2.26 -6.50 5.71
C PRO A 74 0.89 -6.85 6.32
N MET A 75 0.70 -6.57 7.61
CA MET A 75 -0.56 -6.83 8.30
C MET A 75 -1.68 -5.91 7.81
N ALA A 76 -1.37 -4.65 7.46
CA ALA A 76 -2.35 -3.73 6.87
C ALA A 76 -2.82 -4.21 5.49
N ALA A 77 -1.92 -4.79 4.68
CA ALA A 77 -2.27 -5.36 3.39
C ALA A 77 -3.21 -6.57 3.53
N ILE A 78 -2.89 -7.48 4.45
CA ILE A 78 -3.70 -8.69 4.71
C ILE A 78 -5.09 -8.29 5.24
N LEU A 79 -5.14 -7.43 6.26
CA LEU A 79 -6.40 -6.98 6.85
C LEU A 79 -7.23 -6.17 5.86
N GLY A 80 -6.61 -5.28 5.08
CA GLY A 80 -7.30 -4.51 4.04
C GLY A 80 -7.86 -5.40 2.92
N PHE A 81 -7.13 -6.45 2.54
CA PHE A 81 -7.62 -7.45 1.59
C PHE A 81 -8.79 -8.25 2.18
N GLN A 82 -8.66 -8.74 3.41
CA GLN A 82 -9.72 -9.45 4.12
C GLN A 82 -10.97 -8.57 4.27
N GLN A 83 -10.82 -7.30 4.64
CA GLN A 83 -11.93 -6.35 4.74
C GLN A 83 -12.58 -6.12 3.37
N ARG A 84 -11.79 -5.95 2.30
CA ARG A 84 -12.36 -5.86 0.96
C ARG A 84 -13.14 -7.12 0.59
N MET A 85 -12.68 -8.31 0.92
CA MET A 85 -13.35 -9.54 0.46
C MET A 85 -14.55 -9.93 1.33
N PHE A 86 -14.54 -9.62 2.63
CA PHE A 86 -15.50 -10.17 3.60
C PHE A 86 -16.25 -9.13 4.45
N SER A 87 -15.97 -7.83 4.29
CA SER A 87 -16.66 -6.78 5.06
C SER A 87 -17.97 -6.34 4.39
N LYS A 88 -19.04 -6.30 5.22
CA LYS A 88 -20.35 -5.74 4.86
C LYS A 88 -20.37 -4.21 4.82
N PHE A 89 -19.35 -3.56 5.38
CA PHE A 89 -19.24 -2.10 5.43
C PHE A 89 -18.75 -1.55 4.09
N ARG A 90 -19.44 -0.52 3.56
CA ARG A 90 -19.02 0.23 2.37
C ARG A 90 -19.40 1.70 2.49
N ILE A 91 -18.61 2.57 1.88
CA ILE A 91 -18.98 3.97 1.72
C ILE A 91 -19.71 4.09 0.38
N THR A 92 -20.99 4.42 0.44
CA THR A 92 -21.77 4.77 -0.74
C THR A 92 -21.70 6.26 -1.01
N THR A 93 -21.89 6.63 -2.27
CA THR A 93 -21.85 8.04 -2.71
C THR A 93 -23.09 8.40 -3.51
N ASN A 94 -23.54 9.64 -3.35
CA ASN A 94 -24.53 10.28 -4.21
C ASN A 94 -23.85 11.38 -5.03
N GLY A 95 -23.31 11.00 -6.20
CA GLY A 95 -22.44 11.88 -6.98
C GLY A 95 -23.08 13.21 -7.42
N GLY A 96 -24.40 13.23 -7.62
CA GLY A 96 -25.15 14.43 -8.03
C GLY A 96 -25.12 15.59 -7.01
N GLN A 97 -24.74 15.34 -5.76
CA GLN A 97 -24.70 16.36 -4.71
C GLN A 97 -23.26 16.82 -4.37
N CYS A 98 -22.24 16.29 -5.04
CA CYS A 98 -20.84 16.59 -4.75
C CYS A 98 -20.43 17.98 -5.25
N ILE A 99 -20.06 18.88 -4.33
CA ILE A 99 -19.53 20.22 -4.64
C ILE A 99 -18.00 20.29 -4.77
N SER A 100 -17.32 19.13 -4.81
CA SER A 100 -15.86 19.04 -5.02
C SER A 100 -14.97 19.76 -3.99
N CYS A 101 -15.48 20.02 -2.76
CA CYS A 101 -14.76 20.74 -1.70
C CYS A 101 -13.48 20.06 -1.18
N GLY A 102 -13.36 18.74 -1.32
CA GLY A 102 -12.12 18.00 -0.99
C GLY A 102 -11.92 17.62 0.48
N ASN A 103 -12.77 18.07 1.41
CA ASN A 103 -12.65 17.74 2.84
C ASN A 103 -12.55 16.22 3.10
N CYS A 104 -13.32 15.43 2.36
CA CYS A 104 -13.30 13.97 2.47
C CYS A 104 -11.95 13.33 2.13
N SER A 105 -11.19 13.90 1.16
CA SER A 105 -9.85 13.43 0.81
C SER A 105 -8.81 13.91 1.83
N THR A 106 -8.93 15.16 2.30
CA THR A 106 -7.99 15.76 3.28
C THR A 106 -8.00 15.03 4.62
N TYR A 107 -9.19 14.67 5.12
CA TYR A 107 -9.32 13.94 6.40
C TYR A 107 -9.17 12.42 6.24
N CYS A 108 -8.93 11.91 5.03
CA CYS A 108 -8.69 10.48 4.83
C CYS A 108 -7.26 10.14 5.27
N GLU A 109 -7.11 9.53 6.44
CA GLU A 109 -5.81 9.11 6.98
C GLU A 109 -5.11 8.04 6.12
N MET A 110 -5.89 7.30 5.32
CA MET A 110 -5.37 6.34 4.35
C MET A 110 -4.91 7.02 3.03
N GLY A 111 -5.13 8.33 2.93
CA GLY A 111 -4.84 9.20 1.78
C GLY A 111 -5.42 8.70 0.47
N ILE A 112 -6.67 8.24 0.53
CA ILE A 112 -7.49 7.93 -0.64
C ILE A 112 -8.07 9.24 -1.15
N ASP A 113 -8.05 9.46 -2.46
CA ASP A 113 -8.75 10.60 -3.05
C ASP A 113 -10.25 10.33 -3.13
N VAL A 114 -10.93 10.47 -1.98
CA VAL A 114 -12.36 10.24 -1.82
C VAL A 114 -13.21 11.19 -2.68
N ARG A 115 -12.74 12.42 -2.90
CA ARG A 115 -13.42 13.42 -3.74
C ARG A 115 -13.62 12.91 -5.17
N ALA A 116 -12.62 12.29 -5.77
CA ALA A 116 -12.73 11.77 -7.13
C ALA A 116 -13.79 10.66 -7.22
N TYR A 117 -13.85 9.76 -6.24
CA TYR A 117 -14.92 8.74 -6.16
C TYR A 117 -16.30 9.39 -6.01
N ALA A 118 -16.41 10.42 -5.17
CA ALA A 118 -17.67 11.13 -4.98
C ALA A 118 -18.15 11.84 -6.26
N GLN A 119 -17.25 12.49 -7.00
CA GLN A 119 -17.59 13.15 -8.27
C GLN A 119 -18.05 12.15 -9.35
N LYS A 120 -17.46 10.95 -9.37
CA LYS A 120 -17.84 9.89 -10.31
C LYS A 120 -19.10 9.13 -9.92
N GLY A 121 -19.61 9.32 -8.70
CA GLY A 121 -20.71 8.51 -8.18
C GLY A 121 -20.32 7.05 -7.89
N GLU A 122 -19.02 6.75 -7.78
CA GLU A 122 -18.52 5.40 -7.53
C GLU A 122 -18.42 5.07 -6.04
N ASN A 123 -18.95 3.91 -5.64
CA ASN A 123 -18.82 3.41 -4.27
C ASN A 123 -17.35 3.08 -3.93
N ILE A 124 -16.93 3.42 -2.71
CA ILE A 124 -15.52 3.27 -2.31
C ILE A 124 -15.29 1.86 -1.78
N VAL A 125 -14.84 0.99 -2.68
CA VAL A 125 -14.61 -0.42 -2.41
C VAL A 125 -13.16 -0.79 -2.72
N ARG A 126 -12.26 -0.43 -1.81
CA ARG A 126 -10.80 -0.62 -1.95
C ARG A 126 -10.23 -1.25 -0.68
N SER A 127 -9.17 -2.05 -0.82
CA SER A 127 -8.44 -2.67 0.30
C SER A 127 -7.73 -1.66 1.20
N SER A 128 -7.36 -0.49 0.69
CA SER A 128 -6.79 0.58 1.52
C SER A 128 -7.85 1.34 2.33
N CYS A 129 -9.14 1.14 2.05
CA CYS A 129 -10.22 1.76 2.83
C CYS A 129 -10.52 0.88 4.03
N VAL A 130 -10.25 1.39 5.23
CA VAL A 130 -10.54 0.68 6.50
C VAL A 130 -12.00 0.81 6.95
N GLY A 131 -12.81 1.61 6.24
CA GLY A 131 -14.22 1.81 6.58
C GLY A 131 -14.48 2.69 7.81
N CYS A 132 -13.58 3.62 8.16
CA CYS A 132 -13.70 4.46 9.36
C CYS A 132 -14.85 5.49 9.34
N GLY A 133 -15.42 5.79 8.17
CA GLY A 133 -16.59 6.69 8.06
C GLY A 133 -16.30 8.20 8.22
N ILE A 134 -15.06 8.60 8.51
CA ILE A 134 -14.68 10.02 8.69
C ILE A 134 -15.07 10.86 7.48
N CYS A 135 -14.88 10.34 6.26
CA CYS A 135 -15.24 11.02 5.03
C CYS A 135 -16.75 11.33 4.91
N ALA A 136 -17.62 10.49 5.48
CA ALA A 136 -19.05 10.73 5.54
C ALA A 136 -19.39 11.82 6.58
N ALA A 137 -18.72 11.78 7.74
CA ALA A 137 -18.95 12.74 8.81
C ALA A 137 -18.50 14.18 8.46
N VAL A 138 -17.39 14.34 7.75
CA VAL A 138 -16.84 15.68 7.39
C VAL A 138 -17.46 16.26 6.11
N CYS A 139 -18.34 15.53 5.42
CA CYS A 139 -18.93 16.00 4.18
C CYS A 139 -20.07 17.01 4.48
N PRO A 140 -19.93 18.30 4.12
CA PRO A 140 -20.93 19.31 4.46
C PRO A 140 -22.27 19.10 3.76
N ARG A 141 -22.28 18.36 2.65
CA ARG A 141 -23.46 18.07 1.84
C ARG A 141 -24.05 16.68 2.10
N GLY A 142 -23.41 15.85 2.94
CA GLY A 142 -23.89 14.48 3.21
C GLY A 142 -23.85 13.55 2.00
N VAL A 143 -22.96 13.80 1.03
CA VAL A 143 -22.83 13.04 -0.22
C VAL A 143 -22.45 11.58 0.02
N LEU A 144 -21.63 11.36 1.05
CA LEU A 144 -21.04 10.08 1.40
C LEU A 144 -21.75 9.50 2.60
N LYS A 145 -22.06 8.21 2.57
CA LYS A 145 -22.71 7.52 3.68
C LYS A 145 -22.03 6.18 3.97
N LEU A 146 -21.84 5.87 5.24
CA LEU A 146 -21.37 4.56 5.68
C LEU A 146 -22.57 3.63 5.79
N GLU A 147 -22.65 2.66 4.88
CA GLU A 147 -23.73 1.68 4.81
C GLU A 147 -23.21 0.30 5.21
N ASN A 148 -24.07 -0.48 5.87
CA ASN A 148 -23.86 -1.89 6.15
C ASN A 148 -24.87 -2.68 5.33
N GLY A 149 -24.41 -3.42 4.32
CA GLY A 149 -25.30 -4.11 3.37
C GLY A 149 -24.80 -5.50 2.97
N SER A 150 -25.53 -6.14 2.05
CA SER A 150 -25.14 -7.43 1.48
C SER A 150 -23.83 -7.34 0.70
N MET A 151 -23.14 -8.49 0.60
CA MET A 151 -21.91 -8.66 -0.16
C MET A 151 -22.15 -8.80 -1.67
N GLU A 152 -23.36 -9.20 -2.06
CA GLU A 152 -23.80 -9.32 -3.45
C GLU A 152 -23.64 -7.98 -4.18
N GLY A 153 -22.96 -7.98 -5.34
CA GLY A 153 -22.81 -6.77 -6.16
C GLY A 153 -21.96 -5.64 -5.56
N ARG A 154 -21.19 -5.91 -4.48
CA ARG A 154 -20.40 -4.88 -3.78
C ARG A 154 -19.25 -4.31 -4.61
N ILE A 155 -18.66 -5.11 -5.49
CA ILE A 155 -17.57 -4.69 -6.39
C ILE A 155 -18.18 -4.49 -7.79
N ASN A 156 -19.05 -3.49 -7.94
CA ASN A 156 -19.53 -3.05 -9.25
C ASN A 156 -18.76 -1.79 -9.66
N SER A 157 -17.97 -1.92 -10.73
CA SER A 157 -17.21 -0.80 -11.32
C SER A 157 -18.07 0.09 -12.23
N ASN A 158 -19.30 -0.33 -12.56
CA ASN A 158 -20.09 0.24 -13.66
C ASN A 158 -21.34 1.01 -13.24
N GLU A 159 -21.65 1.18 -11.96
CA GLU A 159 -22.79 2.02 -11.56
C GLU A 159 -22.32 3.45 -11.32
N ILE A 160 -21.95 4.13 -12.41
CA ILE A 160 -22.12 5.57 -12.46
C ILE A 160 -23.63 5.76 -12.53
N LEU A 161 -24.29 6.04 -11.39
CA LEU A 161 -25.72 6.37 -11.37
C LEU A 161 -25.91 7.76 -11.99
N LEU A 162 -25.70 7.89 -13.31
CA LEU A 162 -26.38 8.93 -14.05
C LEU A 162 -27.87 8.52 -14.00
N GLY A 163 -28.77 9.43 -13.70
CA GLY A 163 -30.20 9.09 -13.61
C GLY A 163 -30.83 8.63 -14.94
N ASN A 164 -30.01 8.25 -15.94
CA ASN A 164 -30.38 8.09 -17.33
C ASN A 164 -29.95 6.72 -17.92
N ASP A 165 -29.11 5.93 -17.25
CA ASP A 165 -28.58 4.64 -17.73
C ASP A 165 -28.97 3.44 -16.87
N VAL A 166 -29.48 3.66 -15.67
CA VAL A 166 -30.02 2.60 -14.80
C VAL A 166 -31.51 2.38 -15.09
N ASP A 167 -31.87 1.21 -15.63
CA ASP A 167 -33.27 0.83 -15.81
C ASP A 167 -33.89 0.48 -14.44
N LEU A 168 -34.63 1.44 -13.89
CA LEU A 168 -35.30 1.28 -12.59
C LEU A 168 -36.22 0.05 -12.56
N MET A 169 -36.77 -0.38 -13.70
CA MET A 169 -37.66 -1.54 -13.75
C MET A 169 -36.90 -2.85 -13.51
N GLU A 170 -35.64 -2.95 -13.94
CA GLU A 170 -34.79 -4.11 -13.68
C GLU A 170 -34.42 -4.20 -12.19
N LEU A 171 -34.11 -3.06 -11.56
CA LEU A 171 -33.77 -3.01 -10.13
C LEU A 171 -34.95 -3.29 -9.20
N VAL A 172 -36.17 -2.90 -9.59
CA VAL A 172 -37.39 -3.19 -8.83
C VAL A 172 -37.76 -4.67 -8.94
N ASN A 173 -37.56 -5.29 -10.10
CA ASN A 173 -37.85 -6.71 -10.35
C ASN A 173 -36.80 -7.68 -9.80
N LYS A 174 -35.60 -7.20 -9.43
CA LYS A 174 -34.52 -8.00 -8.83
C LYS A 174 -34.63 -8.21 -7.31
N ARG A 175 -35.71 -7.78 -6.67
CA ARG A 175 -35.96 -8.03 -5.23
C ARG A 175 -36.45 -9.44 -4.93
#